data_AF-A0A8B6FJE9-F1
#
_entry.id   AF-A0A8B6FJE9-F1
#
_cell.length_a   1.000
_cell.length_b   1.000
_cell.length_c   1.000
_cell.angle_alpha   90.00
_cell.angle_beta   90.00
_cell.angle_gamma   90.00
#
_symmetry.space_group_name_H-M   'P 1'
#
loop_
_entity.id
_entity.type
_entity.pdbx_description
1 polymer ?
#
loop_
_entity_poly.entity_id
_entity_poly.type
_entity_poly.pdbx_seq_one_letter_code
_entity_poly.pdbx_strand_id
1 'polypeptide(L)'
;MDLKEKELTYDQKSRIAALNDAGNRKSEIVRLTGIKQSIVISFLKRYENWGDIENTRRTGRPKSFHERDMRKLSRCVKKHRRKS
;
A
#
# COMPACT_ATOMS: atom_id res chain seq x y z
N MET A 1 -2.67 23.79 5.08
CA MET A 1 -3.30 22.47 5.27
C MET A 1 -2.21 21.42 5.13
N ASP A 2 -1.77 20.84 6.25
CA ASP A 2 -0.77 19.77 6.26
C ASP A 2 -1.32 18.54 5.54
N LEU A 3 -0.99 18.40 4.26
CA LEU A 3 -1.17 17.17 3.50
C LEU A 3 -0.13 16.15 3.97
N LYS A 4 -0.23 15.73 5.23
CA LYS A 4 0.51 14.60 5.77
C LYS A 4 0.18 13.40 4.87
N GLU A 5 1.21 12.83 4.26
CA GLU A 5 1.20 11.80 3.20
C GLU A 5 0.19 10.67 3.44
N LYS A 6 -1.09 10.93 3.18
CA LYS A 6 -2.17 9.97 3.37
C LYS A 6 -2.46 9.37 2.00
N GLU A 7 -2.41 8.05 1.94
CA GLU A 7 -2.78 7.29 0.74
C GLU A 7 -4.21 7.66 0.33
N LEU A 8 -4.50 7.60 -0.97
CA LEU A 8 -5.87 7.80 -1.46
C LEU A 8 -6.82 6.85 -0.76
N THR A 9 -8.00 7.34 -0.41
CA THR A 9 -9.06 6.48 0.12
C THR A 9 -9.59 5.54 -0.96
N TYR A 10 -10.23 4.45 -0.54
CA TYR A 10 -10.85 3.51 -1.47
C TYR A 10 -11.83 4.23 -2.41
N ASP A 11 -12.71 5.09 -1.88
CA ASP A 11 -13.69 5.86 -2.65
C ASP A 11 -13.04 6.76 -3.71
N GLN A 12 -11.94 7.44 -3.35
CA GLN A 12 -11.21 8.29 -4.29
C GLN A 12 -10.62 7.47 -5.45
N LYS A 13 -10.04 6.31 -5.15
CA LYS A 13 -9.47 5.42 -6.15
C LYS A 13 -10.54 4.80 -7.04
N SER A 14 -11.64 4.35 -6.45
CA SER A 14 -12.78 3.79 -7.18
C SER A 14 -13.35 4.83 -8.16
N ARG A 15 -13.50 6.08 -7.72
CA ARG A 15 -13.94 7.18 -8.60
C ARG A 15 -12.94 7.45 -9.73
N ILE A 16 -11.63 7.45 -9.47
CA ILE A 16 -10.62 7.63 -10.53
C ILE A 16 -10.66 6.47 -11.53
N ALA A 17 -10.73 5.22 -11.06
CA ALA A 17 -10.78 4.03 -11.90
C ALA A 17 -12.02 4.04 -12.79
N ALA A 18 -13.20 4.29 -12.22
CA ALA A 18 -14.46 4.37 -12.98
C ALA A 18 -14.42 5.45 -14.08
N LEU A 19 -13.85 6.63 -13.80
CA LEU A 19 -13.72 7.69 -14.81
C LEU A 19 -12.73 7.31 -15.92
N ASN A 20 -11.64 6.62 -15.58
CA ASN A 20 -10.67 6.11 -16.55
C ASN A 20 -11.29 5.02 -17.44
N ASP A 21 -12.04 4.09 -16.85
CA ASP A 21 -12.70 3.00 -17.57
C ASP A 21 -13.82 3.54 -18.47
N ALA A 22 -14.44 4.66 -18.10
CA ALA A 22 -15.34 5.42 -18.96
C ALA A 22 -14.64 6.22 -20.08
N GLY A 23 -13.31 6.16 -20.19
CA GLY A 23 -12.54 6.79 -21.27
C GLY A 23 -12.21 8.28 -21.07
N ASN A 24 -12.39 8.82 -19.86
CA ASN A 24 -12.11 10.24 -19.60
C ASN A 24 -10.61 10.53 -19.68
N ARG A 25 -10.27 11.73 -20.17
CA ARG A 25 -8.88 12.19 -20.20
C ARG A 25 -8.35 12.44 -18.78
N LYS A 26 -7.06 12.19 -18.57
CA LYS A 26 -6.38 12.38 -17.26
C LYS A 26 -6.57 13.79 -16.68
N SER A 27 -6.55 14.83 -17.53
CA SER A 27 -6.80 16.22 -17.12
C SER A 27 -8.23 16.45 -16.64
N GLU A 28 -9.20 15.79 -17.26
CA GLU A 28 -10.60 15.84 -16.86
C GLU A 28 -10.84 15.10 -15.54
N ILE A 29 -10.21 13.94 -15.36
CA ILE A 29 -10.25 13.20 -14.08
C ILE A 29 -9.73 14.08 -12.93
N VAL A 30 -8.65 14.82 -13.15
CA VAL A 30 -8.10 15.77 -12.16
C VAL A 30 -9.11 16.86 -11.83
N ARG A 31 -9.77 17.43 -12.84
CA ARG A 31 -10.82 18.46 -12.65
C ARG A 31 -12.02 17.91 -11.88
N LEU A 32 -12.47 16.70 -12.18
CA LEU A 32 -13.65 16.08 -11.57
C LEU A 32 -13.40 15.57 -10.15
N THR A 33 -12.19 15.10 -9.85
CA THR A 33 -11.85 14.52 -8.55
C THR A 33 -11.19 15.52 -7.60
N GLY A 34 -10.62 16.62 -8.12
CA GLY A 34 -9.83 17.58 -7.35
C GLY A 34 -8.49 17.02 -6.86
N ILE A 35 -8.09 15.83 -7.33
CA ILE A 35 -6.85 15.15 -6.91
C ILE A 35 -5.70 15.61 -7.80
N LYS A 36 -4.52 15.84 -7.19
CA LYS A 36 -3.31 16.26 -7.92
C LYS A 36 -3.00 15.30 -9.07
N GLN A 37 -2.66 15.87 -10.23
CA GLN A 37 -2.38 15.12 -11.46
C GLN A 37 -1.29 14.06 -11.30
N SER A 38 -0.22 14.34 -10.53
CA SER A 38 0.84 13.37 -10.27
C SER A 38 0.33 12.11 -9.55
N ILE A 39 -0.61 12.28 -8.62
CA ILE A 39 -1.23 11.17 -7.87
C ILE A 39 -2.14 10.37 -8.81
N VAL A 40 -2.97 11.04 -9.62
CA VAL A 40 -3.86 10.38 -10.59
C VAL A 40 -3.04 9.55 -11.59
N ILE A 41 -1.98 10.12 -12.16
CA ILE A 41 -1.12 9.41 -13.11
C ILE A 41 -0.45 8.20 -12.46
N SER A 42 0.08 8.36 -11.24
CA SER A 42 0.73 7.27 -10.51
C SER A 42 -0.24 6.12 -10.20
N PHE A 43 -1.44 6.46 -9.73
CA PHE A 43 -2.49 5.48 -9.45
C PHE A 43 -2.94 4.75 -10.73
N LEU A 44 -3.20 5.47 -11.83
CA LEU A 44 -3.65 4.86 -13.08
C LEU A 44 -2.60 3.92 -13.69
N LYS A 45 -1.32 4.29 -13.66
CA LYS A 45 -0.24 3.38 -14.08
C LYS A 45 -0.23 2.10 -13.26
N ARG A 46 -0.44 2.20 -11.95
CA ARG A 46 -0.52 1.03 -11.06
C ARG A 46 -1.75 0.19 -11.36
N TYR A 47 -2.91 0.83 -11.56
CA TYR A 47 -4.18 0.18 -11.87
C TYR A 47 -4.09 -0.58 -13.20
N GLU A 48 -3.48 0.00 -14.23
CA GLU A 48 -3.24 -0.65 -15.53
C GLU A 48 -2.34 -1.89 -15.40
N ASN A 49 -1.30 -1.82 -14.55
CA ASN A 49 -0.36 -2.92 -14.38
C ASN A 49 -0.91 -4.08 -13.53
N TRP A 50 -1.72 -3.80 -12.51
CA TRP A 50 -2.12 -4.80 -11.50
C TRP A 50 -3.62 -5.11 -11.49
N GLY A 51 -4.46 -4.26 -12.09
CA GLY A 51 -5.91 -4.42 -12.11
C GLY A 51 -6.60 -4.21 -10.76
N ASP A 52 -5.91 -3.60 -9.78
CA ASP A 52 -6.41 -3.48 -8.40
C ASP A 52 -6.36 -2.03 -7.87
N ILE A 53 -7.38 -1.69 -7.10
CA ILE A 53 -7.56 -0.41 -6.41
C ILE A 53 -7.07 -0.46 -4.96
N GLU A 54 -6.81 -1.63 -4.39
CA GLU A 54 -6.35 -1.75 -3.01
C GLU A 54 -5.00 -1.06 -2.76
N ASN A 55 -4.73 -0.75 -1.48
CA ASN A 55 -3.40 -0.28 -1.09
C ASN A 55 -2.46 -1.48 -0.98
N THR A 56 -1.34 -1.40 -1.68
CA THR A 56 -0.27 -2.37 -1.55
C THR A 56 0.28 -2.32 -0.14
N ARG A 57 0.30 -3.48 0.52
CA ARG A 57 0.95 -3.61 1.82
C ARG A 57 2.42 -3.27 1.66
N ARG A 58 2.91 -2.26 2.39
CA ARG A 58 4.33 -1.93 2.42
C ARG A 58 5.06 -3.09 3.08
N THR A 59 5.77 -3.87 2.29
CA THR A 59 6.62 -4.95 2.82
C THR A 59 7.84 -4.31 3.46
N GLY A 60 8.01 -4.53 4.77
CA GLY A 60 9.26 -4.19 5.45
C GLY A 60 10.40 -5.12 5.03
N ARG A 61 11.57 -4.91 5.65
CA ARG A 61 12.72 -5.81 5.46
C ARG A 61 12.31 -7.26 5.78
N PRO A 62 12.61 -8.22 4.89
CA PRO A 62 12.41 -9.63 5.18
C PRO A 62 13.10 -10.04 6.49
N LYS A 63 12.46 -10.91 7.27
CA LYS A 63 13.05 -11.43 8.50
C LYS A 63 14.24 -12.33 8.14
N SER A 64 15.38 -12.12 8.79
CA SER A 64 16.55 -12.99 8.63
C SER A 64 16.35 -14.39 9.20
N PHE A 65 15.49 -14.53 10.21
CA PHE A 65 15.21 -15.80 10.87
C PHE A 65 13.95 -16.44 10.34
N HIS A 66 14.02 -17.74 10.08
CA HIS A 66 12.85 -18.54 9.79
C HIS A 66 12.07 -18.86 11.07
N GLU A 67 10.80 -19.27 10.96
CA GLU A 67 9.98 -19.62 12.13
C GLU A 67 10.59 -20.72 12.98
N ARG A 68 11.31 -21.66 12.34
CA ARG A 68 12.01 -22.73 13.05
C ARG A 68 13.11 -22.18 13.95
N ASP A 69 13.85 -21.18 13.48
CA ASP A 69 14.93 -20.55 14.25
C ASP A 69 14.36 -19.74 15.41
N MET A 70 13.27 -19.01 15.16
CA MET A 70 12.52 -18.30 16.20
C MET A 70 12.01 -19.24 17.30
N ARG A 71 11.52 -20.44 16.91
CA ARG A 71 11.09 -21.47 17.86
C ARG A 71 12.27 -22.01 18.68
N LYS A 72 13.42 -22.28 18.05
CA LYS A 72 14.64 -22.70 18.76
C LYS A 72 15.12 -21.62 19.73
N LEU A 73 15.16 -20.37 19.28
CA LEU A 73 15.55 -19.22 20.11
C LEU A 73 14.63 -19.08 21.32
N SER A 74 13.31 -19.12 21.11
CA SER A 74 12.32 -19.05 22.20
C SER A 74 12.50 -20.17 23.23
N ARG A 75 12.76 -21.41 22.78
CA ARG A 75 13.06 -22.54 23.68
C ARG A 75 14.34 -22.31 24.46
N CYS A 76 15.40 -21.82 23.81
CA CYS A 76 16.67 -21.52 24.46
C CYS A 76 16.49 -20.46 25.56
N VAL A 77 15.82 -19.34 25.25
CA VAL A 77 15.52 -18.28 26.22
C VAL A 77 14.71 -18.81 27.40
N LYS A 78 13.64 -19.59 27.15
CA LYS A 78 12.81 -20.17 28.21
C LYS A 78 13.59 -21.12 29.11
N LYS A 79 14.45 -21.98 28.54
CA LYS A 79 15.26 -22.95 29.28
C LYS A 79 16.24 -22.28 30.23
N HIS A 80 16.82 -21.14 29.82
CA HIS A 80 17.84 -20.44 30.59
C HIS A 80 17.31 -19.26 31.41
N ARG A 81 15.99 -18.97 31.36
CA ARG A 81 15.35 -17.84 32.05
C ARG A 81 15.54 -17.82 33.57
N ARG A 82 15.72 -18.98 34.21
CA ARG A 82 15.84 -19.13 35.68
C ARG A 82 17.27 -19.47 36.14
N LYS A 83 18.26 -19.38 35.26
CA LYS A 83 19.68 -19.59 35.58
C LYS A 83 20.45 -18.28 35.82
N SER A 84 19.72 -17.18 36.02
CA SER A 84 20.28 -15.89 36.45
C SER A 84 20.01 -15.68 37.93
#